data_AF-A0A952GBZ2-F1
#
_entry.id   AF-A0A952GBZ2-F1
#
_cell.length_a   1.000
_cell.length_b   1.000
_cell.length_c   1.000
_cell.angle_alpha   90.00
_cell.angle_beta   90.00
_cell.angle_gamma   90.00
#
_symmetry.space_group_name_H-M   'P 1'
#
loop_
_entity.id
_entity.type
_entity.pdbx_description
1 polymer ?
#
loop_
_entity_poly.entity_id
_entity_poly.type
_entity_poly.pdbx_seq_one_letter_code
_entity_poly.pdbx_strand_id
1 'polypeptide(L)'
;MAMPLLQHICQVIYDSQIGTSIRESEYLFSIIESVHVLAITLLVGTIAVLDLRMLGVVLRDVSVTRIARAVLPLTWSGFGVMFVSGLLLFWAEAAKNYTNPAFRIKLVLLALVGLNPLIFHTTVYRRVQEWETARFSPWRARAAAFASLTLWCGIIVAGRAIAYF
;
A
#
# COMPACT_ATOMS: atom_id res chain seq x y z
N MET A 1 -6.94 22.97 -28.09
CA MET A 1 -6.25 23.09 -26.79
C MET A 1 -5.37 21.86 -26.66
N ALA A 2 -4.05 22.00 -26.56
CA ALA A 2 -3.13 20.85 -26.58
C ALA A 2 -3.37 19.95 -25.34
N MET A 3 -3.49 18.65 -25.55
CA MET A 3 -3.61 17.69 -24.45
C MET A 3 -2.30 17.69 -23.63
N PRO A 4 -2.34 17.78 -22.30
CA PRO A 4 -1.14 17.72 -21.47
C PRO A 4 -0.34 16.43 -21.73
N LEU A 5 0.99 16.51 -21.73
CA LEU A 5 1.88 15.38 -22.04
C LEU A 5 1.55 14.12 -21.22
N LEU A 6 1.28 14.27 -19.92
CA LEU A 6 0.93 13.15 -19.05
C LEU A 6 -0.39 12.48 -19.46
N GLN A 7 -1.40 13.28 -19.83
CA GLN A 7 -2.68 12.75 -20.28
C GLN A 7 -2.52 11.98 -21.60
N HIS A 8 -1.66 12.45 -22.49
CA HIS A 8 -1.32 11.73 -23.71
C HIS A 8 -0.63 10.39 -23.42
N ILE A 9 0.34 10.36 -22.49
CA ILE A 9 0.99 9.11 -22.07
C ILE A 9 -0.05 8.13 -21.49
N CYS A 10 -0.93 8.59 -20.60
CA CYS A 10 -1.99 7.75 -20.04
C CYS A 10 -2.94 7.22 -21.11
N GLN A 11 -3.22 8.00 -22.15
CA GLN A 11 -4.03 7.55 -23.28
C GLN A 11 -3.30 6.44 -24.08
N VAL A 12 -2.02 6.62 -24.37
CA VAL A 12 -1.21 5.59 -25.07
C VAL A 12 -1.14 4.28 -24.26
N ILE A 13 -1.00 4.36 -22.94
CA ILE A 13 -1.03 3.19 -22.06
C ILE A 13 -2.40 2.49 -22.12
N TYR A 14 -3.48 3.28 -22.06
CA TYR A 14 -4.86 2.80 -22.09
C TYR A 14 -5.25 2.13 -23.41
N ASP A 15 -4.69 2.61 -24.54
CA ASP A 15 -4.93 2.08 -25.89
C ASP A 15 -3.98 0.93 -26.25
N SER A 16 -3.04 0.57 -25.37
CA SER A 16 -2.10 -0.52 -25.64
C SER A 16 -2.80 -1.88 -25.65
N GLN A 17 -2.22 -2.84 -26.37
CA GLN A 17 -2.77 -4.20 -26.45
C GLN A 17 -2.95 -4.85 -25.06
N ILE A 18 -2.05 -4.58 -24.12
CA ILE A 18 -2.14 -5.07 -22.73
C ILE A 18 -3.36 -4.46 -22.04
N GLY A 19 -3.52 -3.13 -22.12
CA GLY A 19 -4.65 -2.43 -21.51
C GLY A 19 -5.99 -2.91 -22.07
N THR A 20 -6.10 -2.99 -23.39
CA THR A 20 -7.30 -3.48 -24.09
C THR A 20 -7.62 -4.94 -23.74
N SER A 21 -6.62 -5.84 -23.73
CA SER A 21 -6.84 -7.27 -23.42
C SER A 21 -7.36 -7.51 -22.02
N ILE A 22 -6.90 -6.71 -21.04
CA ILE A 22 -7.38 -6.80 -19.65
C ILE A 22 -8.79 -6.21 -19.55
N ARG A 23 -9.02 -5.03 -20.15
CA ARG A 23 -10.28 -4.29 -20.04
C ARG A 23 -11.45 -4.97 -20.77
N GLU A 24 -11.21 -5.55 -21.94
CA GLU A 24 -12.25 -6.18 -22.77
C GLU A 24 -12.50 -7.65 -22.42
N SER A 25 -11.65 -8.24 -21.58
CA SER A 25 -11.88 -9.60 -21.08
C SER A 25 -13.02 -9.62 -20.08
N GLU A 26 -13.89 -10.63 -20.22
CA GLU A 26 -15.03 -10.87 -19.32
C GLU A 26 -14.61 -11.04 -17.85
N TYR A 27 -13.43 -11.62 -17.59
CA TYR A 27 -13.00 -12.00 -16.24
C TYR A 27 -11.64 -11.45 -15.80
N LEU A 28 -10.72 -11.10 -16.73
CA LEU A 28 -9.34 -10.77 -16.33
C LEU A 28 -9.28 -9.56 -15.40
N PHE A 29 -10.02 -8.49 -15.69
CA PHE A 29 -10.04 -7.31 -14.82
C PHE A 29 -10.48 -7.68 -13.40
N SER A 30 -11.61 -8.39 -13.26
CA SER A 30 -12.17 -8.83 -11.97
C SER A 30 -11.24 -9.78 -11.20
N ILE A 31 -10.55 -10.68 -11.91
CA ILE A 31 -9.57 -11.59 -11.30
C ILE A 31 -8.36 -10.81 -10.79
N ILE A 32 -7.80 -9.91 -11.61
CA ILE A 32 -6.64 -9.09 -11.22
C ILE A 32 -7.01 -8.20 -10.03
N GLU A 33 -8.20 -7.60 -10.03
CA GLU A 33 -8.70 -6.81 -8.91
C GLU A 33 -8.86 -7.65 -7.64
N SER A 34 -9.42 -8.87 -7.75
CA SER A 34 -9.55 -9.79 -6.62
C SER A 34 -8.19 -10.17 -6.03
N VAL A 35 -7.22 -10.52 -6.88
CA VAL A 35 -5.84 -10.81 -6.48
C VAL A 35 -5.20 -9.59 -5.82
N HIS A 36 -5.41 -8.39 -6.36
CA HIS A 36 -4.92 -7.15 -5.78
C HIS A 36 -5.45 -6.91 -4.37
N VAL A 37 -6.76 -7.10 -4.16
CA VAL A 37 -7.42 -6.92 -2.86
C VAL A 37 -6.94 -7.96 -1.82
N LEU A 38 -6.73 -9.20 -2.23
CA LEU A 38 -6.15 -10.22 -1.34
C LEU A 38 -4.69 -9.88 -0.98
N ALA A 39 -3.90 -9.42 -1.95
CA ALA A 39 -2.51 -9.05 -1.74
C ALA A 39 -2.34 -7.83 -0.83
N ILE A 40 -3.16 -6.78 -1.01
CA ILE A 40 -3.17 -5.63 -0.10
C ILE A 40 -3.64 -6.03 1.30
N THR A 41 -4.60 -6.95 1.41
CA THR A 41 -5.06 -7.46 2.72
C THR A 41 -3.92 -8.18 3.45
N LEU A 42 -3.16 -9.02 2.75
CA LEU A 42 -1.97 -9.68 3.32
C LEU A 42 -0.92 -8.65 3.75
N LEU A 43 -0.58 -7.71 2.86
CA LEU A 43 0.42 -6.67 3.11
C LEU A 43 0.05 -5.78 4.30
N VAL A 44 -1.16 -5.23 4.29
CA VAL A 44 -1.62 -4.30 5.32
C VAL A 44 -1.87 -5.05 6.62
N GLY A 45 -2.37 -6.29 6.56
CA GLY A 45 -2.56 -7.14 7.74
C GLY A 45 -1.26 -7.40 8.48
N THR A 46 -0.18 -7.76 7.77
CA THR A 46 1.14 -7.98 8.41
C THR A 46 1.74 -6.71 8.99
N ILE A 47 1.60 -5.58 8.29
CA ILE A 47 2.02 -4.26 8.79
C ILE A 47 1.23 -3.88 10.04
N ALA A 48 -0.09 -4.07 10.02
CA ALA A 48 -0.98 -3.73 11.12
C ALA A 48 -0.66 -4.51 12.39
N VAL A 49 -0.28 -5.80 12.29
CA VAL A 49 0.17 -6.59 13.45
C VAL A 49 1.39 -5.94 14.12
N LEU A 50 2.37 -5.50 13.33
CA LEU A 50 3.57 -4.84 13.85
C LEU A 50 3.24 -3.46 14.45
N ASP A 51 2.41 -2.67 13.76
CA ASP A 51 2.00 -1.34 14.20
C ASP A 51 1.18 -1.39 15.50
N LEU A 52 0.21 -2.29 15.59
CA LEU A 52 -0.59 -2.50 16.79
C LEU A 52 0.27 -3.01 17.96
N ARG A 53 1.30 -3.83 17.68
CA ARG A 53 2.28 -4.21 18.70
C ARG A 53 3.08 -3.01 19.20
N MET A 54 3.55 -2.14 18.31
CA MET A 54 4.29 -0.93 18.68
C MET A 54 3.43 0.05 19.48
N LEU A 55 2.14 0.13 19.16
CA LEU A 55 1.15 0.89 19.91
C LEU A 55 0.81 0.28 21.28
N GLY A 56 1.25 -0.96 21.55
CA GLY A 56 0.95 -1.68 22.78
C GLY A 56 -0.50 -2.16 22.84
N VAL A 57 -1.14 -2.46 21.71
CA VAL A 57 -2.52 -2.98 21.65
C VAL A 57 -2.51 -4.51 21.68
N VAL A 58 -1.67 -5.16 20.86
CA VAL A 58 -1.59 -6.63 20.71
C VAL A 58 -0.18 -7.14 20.99
N LEU A 59 -0.05 -8.45 21.26
CA LEU A 59 1.23 -9.18 21.38
C LEU A 59 2.28 -8.52 22.29
N ARG A 60 1.83 -7.84 23.36
CA ARG A 60 2.65 -6.94 24.21
C ARG A 60 3.88 -7.61 24.82
N ASP A 61 3.84 -8.92 25.02
CA ASP A 61 4.91 -9.71 25.65
C ASP A 61 5.85 -10.36 24.61
N VAL A 62 5.57 -10.18 23.32
CA VAL A 62 6.39 -10.70 22.22
C VAL A 62 7.31 -9.58 21.72
N SER A 63 8.56 -9.91 21.40
CA SER A 63 9.49 -8.92 20.88
C SER A 63 9.10 -8.43 19.48
N VAL A 64 9.25 -7.13 19.25
CA VAL A 64 8.96 -6.47 17.96
C VAL A 64 9.76 -7.13 16.82
N THR A 65 11.03 -7.43 17.07
CA THR A 65 11.92 -8.07 16.09
C THR A 65 11.47 -9.49 15.75
N ARG A 66 10.94 -10.26 16.71
CA ARG A 66 10.45 -11.63 16.47
C ARG A 66 9.21 -11.60 15.57
N ILE A 67 8.28 -10.67 15.83
CA ILE A 67 7.10 -10.47 14.98
C ILE A 67 7.54 -10.03 13.59
N ALA A 68 8.41 -9.02 13.49
CA ALA A 68 8.91 -8.52 12.21
C ALA A 68 9.52 -9.64 11.36
N ARG A 69 10.41 -10.48 11.92
CA ARG A 69 11.00 -11.61 11.17
C ARG A 69 9.96 -12.60 10.64
N ALA A 70 8.88 -12.85 11.38
CA ALA A 70 7.83 -13.76 10.97
C ALA A 70 6.96 -13.18 9.86
N VAL A 71 6.64 -11.88 9.93
CA VAL A 71 5.67 -11.26 9.02
C VAL A 71 6.32 -10.62 7.78
N LEU A 72 7.58 -10.19 7.85
CA LEU A 72 8.26 -9.49 6.74
C LEU A 72 8.29 -10.29 5.42
N PRO A 73 8.53 -11.62 5.40
CA PRO A 73 8.48 -12.39 4.15
C PRO A 73 7.10 -12.35 3.48
N LEU A 74 6.04 -12.37 4.29
CA LEU A 74 4.66 -12.24 3.82
C LEU A 74 4.36 -10.81 3.37
N THR A 75 4.84 -9.80 4.11
CA THR A 75 4.77 -8.39 3.73
C THR A 75 5.38 -8.17 2.35
N TRP A 76 6.60 -8.66 2.09
CA TRP A 76 7.27 -8.49 0.80
C TRP A 76 6.60 -9.25 -0.34
N SER A 77 6.16 -10.49 -0.08
CA SER A 77 5.38 -11.26 -1.06
C SER A 77 4.07 -10.56 -1.41
N GLY A 78 3.32 -10.10 -0.41
CA GLY A 78 2.08 -9.34 -0.58
C GLY A 78 2.31 -8.02 -1.32
N PHE A 79 3.38 -7.29 -0.99
CA PHE A 79 3.77 -6.08 -1.70
C PHE A 79 4.06 -6.33 -3.18
N GLY A 80 4.83 -7.38 -3.50
CA GLY A 80 5.15 -7.72 -4.89
C GLY A 80 3.91 -8.01 -5.72
N VAL A 81 3.02 -8.87 -5.20
CA VAL A 81 1.76 -9.21 -5.89
C VAL A 81 0.84 -7.99 -6.00
N MET A 82 0.69 -7.22 -4.91
CA MET A 82 -0.14 -6.00 -4.89
C MET A 82 0.39 -4.97 -5.89
N PHE A 83 1.71 -4.75 -5.96
CA PHE A 83 2.32 -3.76 -6.84
C PHE A 83 2.11 -4.14 -8.31
N VAL A 84 2.41 -5.38 -8.69
CA VAL A 84 2.24 -5.86 -10.07
C VAL A 84 0.77 -5.82 -10.50
N SER A 85 -0.14 -6.36 -9.68
CA SER A 85 -1.58 -6.32 -9.97
C SER A 85 -2.11 -4.87 -10.05
N GLY A 86 -1.66 -3.99 -9.16
CA GLY A 86 -2.04 -2.57 -9.17
C GLY A 86 -1.56 -1.83 -10.42
N LEU A 87 -0.35 -2.16 -10.90
CA LEU A 87 0.15 -1.64 -12.18
C LEU A 87 -0.70 -2.13 -13.36
N LEU A 88 -1.11 -3.40 -13.38
CA LEU A 88 -1.97 -3.94 -14.44
C LEU A 88 -3.35 -3.28 -14.44
N LEU A 89 -3.96 -3.07 -13.27
CA LEU A 89 -5.23 -2.33 -13.15
C LEU A 89 -5.09 -0.89 -13.60
N PHE A 90 -4.00 -0.22 -13.21
CA PHE A 90 -3.71 1.12 -13.71
C PHE A 90 -3.54 1.11 -15.23
N TRP A 91 -2.84 0.12 -15.79
CA TRP A 91 -2.61 0.01 -17.23
C TRP A 91 -3.93 -0.11 -18.02
N ALA A 92 -4.84 -0.96 -17.56
CA ALA A 92 -6.15 -1.17 -18.19
C ALA A 92 -7.04 0.09 -18.19
N GLU A 93 -6.89 0.94 -17.19
CA GLU A 93 -7.75 2.10 -16.95
C GLU A 93 -6.97 3.42 -16.80
N ALA A 94 -5.80 3.53 -17.45
CA ALA A 94 -4.85 4.63 -17.21
C ALA A 94 -5.44 6.02 -17.49
N ALA A 95 -6.16 6.18 -18.60
CA ALA A 95 -6.81 7.44 -18.98
C ALA A 95 -7.90 7.86 -17.99
N LYS A 96 -8.72 6.91 -17.51
CA LYS A 96 -9.77 7.17 -16.51
C LYS A 96 -9.15 7.49 -15.15
N ASN A 97 -8.22 6.67 -14.69
CA ASN A 97 -7.53 6.84 -13.41
C ASN A 97 -6.78 8.18 -13.32
N TYR A 98 -6.18 8.66 -14.41
CA TYR A 98 -5.45 9.94 -14.39
C TYR A 98 -6.33 11.14 -14.04
N THR A 99 -7.60 11.14 -14.48
CA THR A 99 -8.55 12.23 -14.20
C THR A 99 -9.31 12.04 -12.90
N ASN A 100 -9.33 10.81 -12.38
CA ASN A 100 -10.03 10.45 -11.15
C ASN A 100 -9.38 11.10 -9.90
N PRO A 101 -10.12 11.93 -9.14
CA PRO A 101 -9.58 12.58 -7.94
C PRO A 101 -9.20 11.59 -6.83
N ALA A 102 -9.96 10.50 -6.66
CA ALA A 102 -9.65 9.48 -5.66
C ALA A 102 -8.34 8.74 -5.98
N PHE A 103 -8.08 8.48 -7.27
CA PHE A 103 -6.80 7.89 -7.69
C PHE A 103 -5.62 8.83 -7.39
N ARG A 104 -5.76 10.13 -7.64
CA ARG A 104 -4.70 11.13 -7.32
C ARG A 104 -4.42 11.19 -5.82
N ILE A 105 -5.46 11.18 -4.98
CA ILE A 105 -5.31 11.10 -3.52
C ILE A 105 -4.58 9.82 -3.14
N LYS A 106 -4.96 8.68 -3.73
CA LYS A 106 -4.28 7.39 -3.50
C LYS A 106 -2.78 7.46 -3.81
N LEU A 107 -2.38 8.11 -4.91
CA LEU A 107 -0.97 8.28 -5.27
C LEU A 107 -0.20 9.13 -4.25
N VAL A 108 -0.79 10.22 -3.76
CA VAL A 108 -0.17 11.05 -2.70
C VAL A 108 -0.01 10.23 -1.42
N LEU A 109 -1.03 9.48 -1.02
CA LEU A 109 -0.98 8.62 0.16
C LEU A 109 0.07 7.51 0.01
N LEU A 110 0.19 6.89 -1.17
CA LEU A 110 1.23 5.89 -1.45
C LEU A 110 2.64 6.48 -1.32
N ALA A 111 2.86 7.70 -1.79
CA ALA A 111 4.14 8.39 -1.61
C ALA A 111 4.45 8.62 -0.12
N LEU A 112 3.46 9.06 0.68
CA LEU A 112 3.61 9.23 2.12
C LEU A 112 3.86 7.91 2.86
N VAL A 113 3.17 6.84 2.47
CA VAL A 113 3.40 5.49 3.02
C VAL A 113 4.81 5.00 2.71
N GLY A 114 5.36 5.30 1.53
CA GLY A 114 6.76 4.95 1.21
C GLY A 114 7.78 5.65 2.11
N LEU A 115 7.51 6.89 2.53
CA LEU A 115 8.41 7.68 3.38
C LEU A 115 8.41 7.21 4.84
N ASN A 116 7.26 6.79 5.38
CA ASN A 116 7.14 6.41 6.78
C ASN A 116 8.09 5.26 7.23
N PRO A 117 8.16 4.10 6.56
CA PRO A 117 9.07 3.01 6.93
C PRO A 117 10.54 3.36 6.69
N LEU A 118 10.85 4.22 5.70
CA LEU A 118 12.21 4.71 5.47
C LEU A 118 12.70 5.54 6.66
N ILE A 119 11.89 6.50 7.13
CA ILE A 119 12.19 7.31 8.31
C ILE A 119 12.26 6.42 9.55
N PHE A 120 11.32 5.48 9.72
CA PHE A 120 11.30 4.58 10.86
C PHE A 120 12.55 3.69 10.94
N HIS A 121 12.98 3.08 9.83
CA HIS A 121 14.14 2.19 9.81
C HIS A 121 15.46 2.93 10.04
N THR A 122 15.58 4.15 9.50
CA THR A 122 16.80 4.96 9.63
C THR A 122 16.94 5.66 10.99
N THR A 123 15.84 5.81 11.75
CA THR A 123 15.84 6.54 13.03
C THR A 123 15.53 5.64 14.23
N VAL A 124 14.28 5.17 14.35
CA VAL A 124 13.76 4.52 15.55
C VAL A 124 14.16 3.04 15.62
N TYR A 125 14.15 2.35 14.49
CA TYR A 125 14.48 0.93 14.42
C TYR A 125 15.96 0.64 14.73
N ARG A 126 16.86 1.60 14.54
CA ARG A 126 18.29 1.44 14.89
C ARG A 126 18.53 1.10 16.35
N ARG A 127 17.60 1.51 17.24
CA ARG A 127 17.65 1.23 18.68
C ARG A 127 16.65 0.18 19.10
N VAL A 128 16.11 -0.62 18.17
CA VAL A 128 15.04 -1.59 18.46
C VAL A 128 15.41 -2.56 19.58
N GLN A 129 16.69 -2.96 19.68
CA GLN A 129 17.18 -3.82 20.75
C GLN A 129 17.00 -3.23 22.16
N GLU A 130 16.95 -1.90 22.31
CA GLU A 130 16.75 -1.23 23.60
C GLU A 130 15.29 -1.31 24.09
N TRP A 131 14.33 -1.53 23.18
CA TRP A 131 12.90 -1.43 23.50
C TRP A 131 12.04 -2.55 22.90
N GLU A 132 12.62 -3.56 22.24
CA GLU A 132 11.87 -4.57 21.50
C GLU A 132 10.93 -5.41 22.38
N THR A 133 11.27 -5.59 23.65
CA THR A 133 10.45 -6.28 24.66
C THR A 133 9.65 -5.33 25.55
N ALA A 134 9.81 -4.00 25.38
CA ALA A 134 9.08 -3.04 26.17
C ALA A 134 7.58 -3.16 25.92
N ARG A 135 6.79 -3.05 26.99
CA ARG A 135 5.32 -3.06 26.92
C ARG A 135 4.79 -1.94 26.03
N PHE A 136 5.44 -0.78 26.10
CA PHE A 136 5.19 0.36 25.21
C PHE A 136 6.47 0.71 24.46
N SER A 137 6.38 0.77 23.13
CA SER A 137 7.48 1.26 22.31
C SER A 137 7.68 2.77 22.51
N PRO A 138 8.86 3.32 22.18
CA PRO A 138 9.12 4.76 22.24
C PRO A 138 8.05 5.55 21.51
N TRP A 139 7.75 6.76 21.98
CA TRP A 139 6.66 7.58 21.40
C TRP A 139 6.81 7.78 19.88
N ARG A 140 8.05 7.85 19.37
CA ARG A 140 8.34 7.96 17.93
C ARG A 140 7.91 6.71 17.16
N ALA A 141 8.13 5.51 17.71
CA ALA A 141 7.66 4.26 17.10
C ALA A 141 6.13 4.21 17.07
N ARG A 142 5.49 4.65 18.16
CA ARG A 142 4.03 4.72 18.26
C ARG A 142 3.44 5.72 17.26
N ALA A 143 4.06 6.89 17.10
CA ALA A 143 3.64 7.87 16.11
C ALA A 143 3.77 7.34 14.68
N ALA A 144 4.89 6.67 14.35
CA ALA A 144 5.09 6.04 13.05
C ALA A 144 4.07 4.92 12.77
N ALA A 145 3.76 4.10 13.77
CA ALA A 145 2.75 3.05 13.70
C ALA A 145 1.34 3.62 13.45
N PHE A 146 0.96 4.66 14.20
CA PHE A 146 -0.32 5.32 14.03
C PHE A 146 -0.46 5.98 12.64
N ALA A 147 0.61 6.67 12.18
CA ALA A 147 0.65 7.25 10.85
C ALA A 147 0.53 6.18 9.76
N SER A 148 1.25 5.05 9.90
CA SER A 148 1.19 3.91 8.99
C SER A 148 -0.23 3.39 8.83
N LEU A 149 -0.91 3.06 9.94
CA LEU A 149 -2.28 2.58 9.95
C LEU A 149 -3.25 3.58 9.29
N THR A 150 -3.11 4.87 9.64
CA THR A 150 -3.97 5.93 9.10
C THR A 150 -3.80 6.06 7.59
N LEU A 151 -2.56 6.05 7.10
CA LEU A 151 -2.26 6.16 5.68
C LEU A 151 -2.76 4.95 4.89
N TRP A 152 -2.55 3.72 5.40
CA TRP A 152 -3.05 2.51 4.75
C TRP A 152 -4.58 2.46 4.69
N CYS A 153 -5.27 2.83 5.78
CA CYS A 153 -6.71 2.99 5.77
C CYS A 153 -7.14 4.01 4.69
N GLY A 154 -6.46 5.15 4.60
CA GLY A 154 -6.68 6.15 3.55
C GLY A 154 -6.50 5.58 2.14
N ILE A 155 -5.45 4.79 1.89
CA ILE A 155 -5.19 4.15 0.59
C ILE A 155 -6.30 3.17 0.22
N ILE A 156 -6.79 2.37 1.17
CA ILE A 156 -7.88 1.41 0.94
C ILE A 156 -9.18 2.16 0.63
N VAL A 157 -9.52 3.17 1.41
CA VAL A 157 -10.71 4.00 1.19
C VAL A 157 -10.64 4.71 -0.16
N ALA A 158 -9.51 5.35 -0.47
CA ALA A 158 -9.28 6.00 -1.76
C ALA A 158 -9.34 4.99 -2.92
N GLY A 159 -8.79 3.79 -2.73
CA GLY A 159 -8.86 2.69 -3.69
C GLY A 159 -10.29 2.28 -4.02
N ARG A 160 -11.14 2.10 -3.01
CA ARG A 160 -12.55 1.80 -3.22
C ARG A 160 -13.31 2.98 -3.84
N ALA A 161 -12.95 4.20 -3.46
CA ALA A 161 -13.58 5.42 -3.97
C ALA A 161 -13.41 5.61 -5.49
N ILE A 162 -12.36 5.05 -6.11
CA ILE A 162 -12.13 5.14 -7.57
C ILE A 162 -13.34 4.68 -8.38
N ALA A 163 -14.12 3.70 -7.91
CA ALA A 163 -15.27 3.22 -8.66
C ALA A 163 -16.49 4.15 -8.63
N TYR A 164 -16.46 5.21 -7.82
CA TYR A 164 -17.60 6.13 -7.64
C TYR A 164 -17.34 7.55 -8.14
N PHE A 165 -16.08 7.89 -8.45
CA PHE A 165 -15.66 9.18 -8.99
C PHE A 165 -15.17 9.01 -10.43
#